data_AF-A0A353Q1Q2-F1
#
_entry.id   AF-A0A353Q1Q2-F1
#
_cell.length_a   1.000
_cell.length_b   1.000
_cell.length_c   1.000
_cell.angle_alpha   90.00
_cell.angle_beta   90.00
_cell.angle_gamma   90.00
#
_symmetry.space_group_name_H-M   'P 1'
#
loop_
_entity.id
_entity.type
_entity.pdbx_description
1 polymer ?
#
loop_
_entity_poly.entity_id
_entity_poly.type
_entity_poly.pdbx_seq_one_letter_code
_entity_poly.pdbx_strand_id
1 'polypeptide(L)'
;MDDIMIMQDANGGTAVLTTDSPLSHYGIPVLRIEADDINGDFAPADLIGSPPIIITAASVIAGWADNPERTPEEIAAARKYLSQWPEGPQIK
;
A
#
# COMPACT_ATOMS: atom_id res chain seq x y z
N MET A 1 11.03 -6.55 8.13
CA MET A 1 10.77 -5.14 7.76
C MET A 1 9.72 -4.69 8.74
N ASP A 2 9.90 -3.51 9.32
CA ASP A 2 8.91 -2.96 10.24
C ASP A 2 7.73 -2.40 9.42
N ASP A 3 6.54 -2.42 9.99
CA ASP A 3 5.34 -1.94 9.32
C ASP A 3 5.44 -0.44 9.06
N ILE A 4 5.14 -0.03 7.83
CA ILE A 4 5.19 1.37 7.41
C ILE A 4 3.77 1.90 7.31
N MET A 5 3.44 2.86 8.19
CA MET A 5 2.15 3.53 8.20
C MET A 5 1.97 4.39 6.95
N ILE A 6 0.97 4.05 6.14
CA ILE A 6 0.59 4.79 4.94
C ILE A 6 -0.42 5.88 5.28
N MET A 7 -1.46 5.50 6.01
CA MET A 7 -2.54 6.39 6.41
C MET A 7 -3.20 5.89 7.68
N GLN A 8 -3.66 6.83 8.52
CA GLN A 8 -4.60 6.57 9.59
C GLN A 8 -5.79 7.53 9.43
N ASP A 9 -7.00 7.01 9.49
CA ASP A 9 -8.22 7.83 9.47
C ASP A 9 -8.61 8.31 10.88
N ALA A 10 -9.61 9.19 10.95
CA ALA A 10 -10.08 9.77 12.22
C ALA A 10 -10.83 8.78 13.13
N ASN A 11 -11.31 7.66 12.58
CA ASN A 11 -12.03 6.61 13.31
C ASN A 11 -11.09 5.49 13.77
N GLY A 12 -9.80 5.57 13.45
CA GLY A 12 -8.78 4.59 13.82
C GLY A 12 -8.50 3.54 12.76
N GLY A 13 -9.12 3.63 11.57
CA GLY A 13 -8.78 2.79 10.44
C GLY A 13 -7.35 3.05 9.96
N THR A 14 -6.63 1.99 9.58
CA THR A 14 -5.23 2.08 9.19
C THR A 14 -4.96 1.43 7.84
N ALA A 15 -3.96 1.97 7.15
CA ALA A 15 -3.36 1.36 5.98
C ALA A 15 -1.84 1.29 6.21
N VAL A 16 -1.25 0.09 6.10
CA VAL A 16 0.18 -0.15 6.33
C VAL A 16 0.80 -1.00 5.23
N LEU A 17 2.05 -0.73 4.88
CA LEU A 17 2.88 -1.68 4.14
C LEU A 17 3.54 -2.62 5.13
N THR A 18 3.22 -3.91 5.03
CA THR A 18 3.68 -4.94 5.97
C THR A 18 4.21 -6.17 5.25
N THR A 19 5.13 -6.89 5.89
CA THR A 19 5.56 -8.24 5.50
C THR A 19 4.93 -9.33 6.37
N ASP A 20 4.15 -8.98 7.39
CA ASP A 20 3.45 -9.92 8.26
C ASP A 20 2.11 -10.33 7.65
N SER A 21 2.17 -10.99 6.49
CA SER A 21 1.00 -11.46 5.76
C SER A 21 1.30 -12.79 5.08
N PRO A 22 0.35 -13.74 5.00
CA PRO A 22 0.49 -14.93 4.17
C PRO A 22 0.70 -14.62 2.68
N LEU A 23 0.25 -13.45 2.21
CA LEU A 23 0.45 -12.98 0.83
C LEU A 23 1.86 -12.38 0.63
N SER A 24 2.58 -12.09 1.71
CA SER A 24 3.96 -11.63 1.63
C SER A 24 4.89 -12.82 1.41
N HIS A 25 5.60 -12.81 0.28
CA HIS A 25 6.62 -13.81 -0.03
C HIS A 25 7.97 -13.12 -0.25
N TYR A 26 9.05 -13.76 0.23
CA TYR A 26 10.43 -13.27 0.10
C TYR A 26 10.64 -11.84 0.67
N GLY A 27 9.86 -11.48 1.70
CA GLY A 27 9.91 -10.16 2.35
C GLY A 27 9.42 -9.03 1.46
N ILE A 28 8.66 -9.32 0.40
CA ILE A 28 8.00 -8.31 -0.42
C ILE A 28 6.72 -7.87 0.29
N PRO A 29 6.54 -6.57 0.58
CA PRO A 29 5.42 -6.10 1.38
C PRO A 29 4.09 -6.24 0.62
N VAL A 30 3.00 -6.29 1.38
CA VAL A 30 1.63 -6.11 0.93
C VAL A 30 1.01 -4.87 1.58
N LEU A 31 -0.07 -4.33 1.00
CA LEU A 31 -0.83 -3.26 1.63
C LEU A 31 -1.91 -3.89 2.51
N ARG A 32 -1.77 -3.79 3.82
CA ARG A 32 -2.83 -4.15 4.77
C ARG A 32 -3.70 -2.94 5.04
N ILE A 33 -5.01 -3.12 4.94
CA ILE A 33 -6.00 -2.12 5.34
C ILE A 33 -6.89 -2.73 6.41
N GLU A 34 -7.04 -2.02 7.51
CA GLU A 34 -7.94 -2.36 8.61
C GLU A 34 -8.83 -1.15 8.90
N ALA A 35 -10.03 -1.13 8.33
CA ALA A 35 -11.06 -0.12 8.56
C ALA A 35 -12.45 -0.78 8.67
N ASP A 36 -13.47 -0.01 9.07
CA ASP A 36 -14.83 -0.52 9.26
C ASP A 36 -15.48 -1.03 7.97
N ASP A 37 -15.14 -0.43 6.83
CA ASP A 37 -15.72 -0.70 5.51
C ASP A 37 -14.82 -1.54 4.59
N ILE A 38 -13.53 -1.65 4.91
CA ILE A 38 -12.56 -2.44 4.17
C ILE A 38 -11.54 -3.08 5.10
N ASN A 39 -11.37 -4.39 4.99
CA ASN A 39 -10.40 -5.14 5.79
C ASN A 39 -9.74 -6.22 4.93
N GLY A 40 -8.41 -6.19 4.84
CA GLY A 40 -7.65 -7.20 4.10
C GLY A 40 -6.24 -6.79 3.70
N ASP A 41 -5.55 -7.75 3.07
CA ASP A 41 -4.22 -7.59 2.49
C ASP A 41 -4.33 -7.54 0.96
N PHE A 42 -3.73 -6.51 0.36
CA PHE A 42 -3.88 -6.17 -1.05
C PHE A 42 -2.53 -6.17 -1.78
N ALA A 43 -2.45 -6.98 -2.84
CA ALA A 43 -1.40 -6.91 -3.85
C ALA A 43 -1.61 -5.72 -4.78
N PRO A 44 -0.60 -5.26 -5.54
CA PRO A 44 -0.69 -3.97 -6.23
C PRO A 44 -1.81 -3.85 -7.28
N ALA A 45 -2.21 -4.96 -7.91
CA ALA A 45 -3.26 -4.97 -8.91
C ALA A 45 -4.69 -5.06 -8.31
N ASP A 46 -4.80 -5.30 -7.01
CA ASP A 46 -6.10 -5.43 -6.36
C ASP A 46 -6.84 -4.08 -6.34
N LEU A 47 -8.16 -4.17 -6.47
CA LEU A 47 -9.04 -3.01 -6.50
C LEU A 47 -9.54 -2.67 -5.09
N ILE A 48 -9.43 -1.39 -4.75
CA ILE A 48 -9.87 -0.81 -3.48
C ILE A 48 -10.98 0.20 -3.76
N GLY A 49 -12.02 0.17 -2.93
CA GLY A 49 -13.12 1.13 -2.95
C GLY A 49 -14.44 0.53 -3.46
N SER A 50 -15.36 1.41 -3.79
CA SER A 50 -16.71 1.06 -4.26
C SER A 50 -17.17 2.11 -5.28
N PRO A 51 -18.05 1.77 -6.24
CA PRO A 51 -18.51 2.73 -7.23
C PRO A 51 -19.04 4.03 -6.59
N PRO A 52 -18.71 5.20 -7.16
CA PRO A 52 -18.04 5.41 -8.44
C PRO A 52 -16.51 5.43 -8.38
N ILE A 53 -15.90 5.27 -7.19
CA ILE A 53 -14.45 5.41 -6.99
C ILE A 53 -13.85 4.04 -6.66
N ILE A 54 -13.25 3.43 -7.68
CA ILE A 54 -12.46 2.21 -7.55
C ILE A 54 -11.07 2.51 -8.11
N ILE A 55 -10.03 2.26 -7.32
CA ILE A 55 -8.63 2.45 -7.71
C ILE A 55 -7.82 1.20 -7.37
N THR A 56 -6.62 1.07 -7.91
CA THR A 56 -5.72 -0.03 -7.56
C THR A 56 -4.95 0.28 -6.27
N ALA A 57 -4.57 -0.76 -5.53
CA ALA A 57 -3.66 -0.61 -4.39
C ALA A 57 -2.31 0.01 -4.79
N ALA A 58 -1.81 -0.29 -5.99
CA ALA A 58 -0.65 0.39 -6.56
C ALA A 58 -0.84 1.90 -6.68
N SER A 59 -2.02 2.37 -7.11
CA SER A 59 -2.30 3.81 -7.21
C SER A 59 -2.31 4.50 -5.84
N VAL A 60 -2.81 3.82 -4.79
CA VAL A 60 -2.75 4.34 -3.41
C VAL A 60 -1.30 4.53 -2.97
N ILE A 61 -0.47 3.50 -3.12
CA ILE A 61 0.93 3.54 -2.69
C ILE A 61 1.75 4.53 -3.52
N ALA A 62 1.57 4.56 -4.84
CA ALA A 62 2.26 5.51 -5.71
C ALA A 62 1.90 6.96 -5.36
N GLY A 63 0.61 7.25 -5.11
CA GLY A 63 0.17 8.58 -4.70
C GLY A 63 0.69 8.98 -3.31
N TRP A 64 0.74 8.06 -2.36
CA TRP A 64 1.31 8.30 -1.04
C TRP A 64 2.83 8.58 -1.09
N ALA A 65 3.54 7.83 -1.92
CA ALA A 65 4.99 7.94 -2.08
C ALA A 65 5.43 9.19 -2.86
N ASP A 66 4.53 9.85 -3.61
CA ASP A 66 4.82 11.10 -4.33
C ASP A 66 4.96 12.32 -3.39
N ASN A 67 4.64 12.16 -2.10
CA ASN A 67 4.83 13.22 -1.11
C ASN A 67 6.33 13.43 -0.82
N PRO A 68 6.87 14.66 -0.94
CA PRO A 68 8.30 14.95 -0.76
C PRO A 68 8.81 14.76 0.69
N GLU A 69 7.92 14.62 1.67
CA GLU A 69 8.29 14.41 3.07
C GLU A 69 8.61 12.93 3.40
N ARG A 70 8.43 12.02 2.43
CA ARG A 70 8.70 10.59 2.63
C ARG A 70 10.19 10.33 2.81
N THR A 71 10.49 9.54 3.83
CA THR A 71 11.84 9.08 4.14
C THR A 71 12.36 8.11 3.06
N PRO A 72 13.69 7.97 2.94
CA PRO A 72 14.27 7.00 2.00
C PRO A 72 13.80 5.55 2.22
N GLU A 73 13.51 5.18 3.47
CA GLU A 73 13.01 3.85 3.82
C GLU A 73 11.57 3.63 3.35
N GLU A 74 10.69 4.61 3.59
CA GLU A 74 9.32 4.62 3.07
C GLU A 74 9.28 4.50 1.55
N ILE A 75 10.12 5.27 0.85
CA ILE A 75 10.23 5.21 -0.61
C ILE A 75 10.77 3.84 -1.08
N ALA A 76 11.76 3.28 -0.38
CA ALA A 76 12.31 1.96 -0.74
C ALA A 76 11.25 0.86 -0.58
N ALA A 77 10.46 0.90 0.48
CA ALA A 77 9.35 -0.03 0.70
C ALA A 77 8.27 0.10 -0.37
N ALA A 78 7.86 1.32 -0.71
CA ALA A 78 6.89 1.54 -1.78
C ALA A 78 7.42 1.09 -3.15
N ARG A 79 8.69 1.36 -3.49
CA ARG A 79 9.31 0.83 -4.71
C ARG A 79 9.31 -0.70 -4.74
N LYS A 80 9.60 -1.33 -3.59
CA LYS A 80 9.54 -2.80 -3.48
C LYS A 80 8.13 -3.32 -3.68
N TYR A 81 7.12 -2.70 -3.07
CA TYR A 81 5.71 -3.03 -3.27
C TYR A 81 5.32 -2.92 -4.75
N LEU A 82 5.61 -1.77 -5.39
CA LEU A 82 5.20 -1.47 -6.77
C LEU A 82 5.95 -2.31 -7.81
N SER A 83 7.15 -2.79 -7.52
CA SER A 83 7.90 -3.68 -8.42
C SER A 83 7.24 -5.04 -8.67
N GLN A 84 6.26 -5.43 -7.85
CA GLN A 84 5.47 -6.65 -8.08
C GLN A 84 4.55 -6.52 -9.30
N TRP A 85 4.25 -5.29 -9.73
CA TRP A 85 3.47 -5.01 -10.94
C TRP A 85 4.16 -3.95 -11.80
N PRO A 86 5.17 -4.34 -12.61
CA PRO A 86 5.97 -3.41 -13.40
C PRO A 86 5.16 -2.57 -14.41
N GLU A 87 4.06 -3.11 -14.93
CA GLU A 87 3.16 -2.42 -15.87
C GLU A 87 2.20 -1.44 -15.18
N GLY A 88 2.10 -1.48 -13.85
CA GLY A 88 1.25 -0.61 -13.04
C GLY A 88 1.87 0.75 -12.71
N PRO A 89 1.20 1.57 -11.87
CA PRO A 89 1.75 2.83 -11.35
C PRO A 89 3.14 2.66 -10.71
N GLN A 90 4.05 3.58 -11.01
CA GLN A 90 5.42 3.60 -10.46
C GLN A 90 5.75 4.97 -9.87
N ILE A 91 6.68 5.01 -8.92
CA ILE A 91 7.23 6.25 -8.36
C ILE A 91 8.25 6.82 -9.33
N LYS A 92 8.17 8.13 -9.61
CA LYS A 92 9.09 8.83 -10.50
C LYS A 92 10.50 9.00 -9.94
#